data_AF-A0A9Q1CUB5-F1
#
_entry.id   AF-A0A9Q1CUB5-F1
#
_cell.length_a   1.000
_cell.length_b   1.000
_cell.length_c   1.000
_cell.angle_alpha   90.00
_cell.angle_beta   90.00
_cell.angle_gamma   90.00
#
_symmetry.space_group_name_H-M   'P 1'
#
loop_
_entity.id
_entity.type
_entity.pdbx_description
1 polymer ?
#
loop_
_entity_poly.entity_id
_entity_poly.type
_entity_poly.pdbx_seq_one_letter_code
_entity_poly.pdbx_strand_id
1 'polypeptide(L)'
;METDKERFSFDVYDGHKFPLRISPVKFGDSGTYICDYDGHVAARVTLVTIRVSAEPPGGLSRNQPVVLKCEISRGIDPVTLAWLRIKGGRGELVKQEVLTERAAKTMLSLTLPSLTEDQLHWACVVFTGSVLRAQVPLHLTLPQTPIKQGWSTETVVRVVIVALATLGMLLVLRWYWSWTRRQASEPESAQPEE
;
A
#
# COMPACT_ATOMS: atom_id res chain seq x y z
N MET A 1 -13.18 5.26 -22.82
CA MET A 1 -12.21 5.77 -23.80
C MET A 1 -12.15 7.27 -23.58
N GLU A 2 -11.24 7.70 -22.72
CA GLU A 2 -11.11 9.11 -22.34
C GLU A 2 -10.47 9.86 -23.50
N THR A 3 -11.18 10.87 -24.02
CA THR A 3 -10.76 11.54 -25.25
C THR A 3 -9.54 12.40 -24.96
N ASP A 4 -8.49 12.24 -25.74
CA ASP A 4 -7.19 12.88 -25.51
C ASP A 4 -7.29 14.42 -25.43
N LYS A 5 -8.32 14.98 -26.06
CA LYS A 5 -8.65 16.40 -26.11
C LYS A 5 -8.96 17.03 -24.75
N GLU A 6 -9.39 16.27 -23.75
CA GLU A 6 -9.74 16.81 -22.42
C GLU A 6 -8.53 17.01 -21.50
N ARG A 7 -7.38 16.38 -21.79
CA ARG A 7 -6.17 16.47 -20.96
C ARG A 7 -5.28 17.66 -21.30
N PHE A 8 -5.37 18.14 -22.54
CA PHE A 8 -4.64 19.30 -23.03
C PHE A 8 -5.52 20.53 -22.91
N SER A 9 -5.07 21.54 -22.19
CA SER A 9 -5.74 22.83 -22.10
C SER A 9 -4.77 23.96 -22.40
N PHE A 10 -5.34 25.03 -22.95
CA PHE A 10 -4.65 26.25 -23.32
C PHE A 10 -5.35 27.39 -22.58
N ASP A 11 -4.61 28.20 -21.83
CA ASP A 11 -5.17 29.43 -21.26
C ASP A 11 -5.16 30.53 -22.34
N VAL A 12 -5.95 31.58 -22.12
CA VAL A 12 -6.05 32.71 -23.05
C VAL A 12 -4.70 33.41 -23.17
N TYR A 13 -4.27 33.68 -24.40
CA TYR A 13 -3.06 34.47 -24.69
C TYR A 13 -3.21 35.87 -24.09
N ASP A 14 -2.29 36.23 -23.18
CA ASP A 14 -2.28 37.51 -22.47
C ASP A 14 -1.46 38.60 -23.16
N GLY A 15 -0.99 38.36 -24.40
CA GLY A 15 -0.06 39.24 -25.11
C GLY A 15 1.42 38.88 -24.93
N HIS A 16 1.74 37.94 -24.03
CA HIS A 16 3.12 37.59 -23.71
C HIS A 16 3.40 36.08 -23.63
N LYS A 17 2.39 35.25 -23.39
CA LYS A 17 2.58 33.81 -23.12
C LYS A 17 1.57 32.94 -23.86
N PHE A 18 2.05 31.82 -24.40
CA PHE A 18 1.24 30.72 -24.93
C PHE A 18 1.26 29.53 -23.97
N PRO A 19 0.41 29.51 -22.92
CA PRO A 19 0.41 28.45 -21.93
C PRO A 19 -0.20 27.17 -22.50
N LEU A 20 0.55 26.07 -22.40
CA LEU A 20 0.09 24.71 -22.62
C LEU A 20 0.08 23.97 -21.28
N ARG A 21 -1.07 23.39 -20.92
CA ARG A 21 -1.22 22.55 -19.73
C ARG A 21 -1.60 21.13 -20.15
N ILE A 22 -0.93 20.15 -19.56
CA ILE A 22 -1.20 18.72 -19.77
C ILE A 22 -1.50 18.11 -18.40
N SER A 23 -2.72 17.63 -18.18
CA SER A 23 -3.09 16.99 -16.92
C SER A 23 -4.25 15.99 -17.11
N PRO A 24 -4.13 14.74 -16.61
CA PRO A 24 -2.90 14.12 -16.10
C PRO A 24 -1.91 13.80 -17.23
N VAL A 25 -0.62 13.88 -16.91
CA VAL A 25 0.47 13.49 -17.83
C VAL A 25 0.54 11.96 -17.94
N LYS A 26 0.60 11.45 -19.16
CA LYS A 26 0.78 10.04 -19.49
C LYS A 26 2.20 9.81 -20.00
N PHE A 27 2.71 8.58 -19.89
CA PHE A 27 4.04 8.23 -20.40
C PHE A 27 4.17 8.50 -21.91
N GLY A 28 3.09 8.30 -22.68
CA GLY A 28 3.06 8.59 -24.12
C GLY A 28 3.05 10.07 -24.51
N ASP A 29 2.90 11.00 -23.56
CA ASP A 29 2.93 12.44 -23.86
C ASP A 29 4.36 12.95 -24.16
N SER A 30 5.39 12.10 -24.07
CA SER A 30 6.75 12.53 -24.38
C SER A 30 6.91 12.91 -25.84
N GLY A 31 7.68 13.96 -26.09
CA GLY A 31 7.95 14.44 -27.43
C GLY A 31 8.43 15.88 -27.45
N THR A 32 8.55 16.43 -28.64
CA THR A 32 8.89 17.84 -28.85
C THR A 32 7.62 18.62 -29.14
N TYR A 33 7.29 19.54 -28.24
CA TYR A 33 6.20 20.50 -28.38
C TYR A 33 6.75 21.78 -29.03
N ILE A 34 6.04 22.28 -30.04
CA ILE A 34 6.45 23.45 -30.80
C ILE A 34 5.41 24.54 -30.56
N CYS A 35 5.88 25.70 -30.10
CA CYS A 35 5.09 26.92 -30.06
C CYS A 35 5.31 27.64 -31.39
N ASP A 36 4.30 27.61 -32.25
CA ASP A 36 4.27 28.33 -33.52
C ASP A 36 3.38 29.57 -33.39
N TYR A 37 3.89 30.72 -33.83
CA TYR A 37 3.15 31.97 -33.87
C TYR A 37 3.40 32.65 -35.21
N ASP A 38 2.34 32.83 -35.98
CA ASP A 38 2.37 33.48 -37.30
C ASP A 38 3.42 32.88 -38.25
N GLY A 39 3.55 31.54 -38.25
CA GLY A 39 4.53 30.82 -39.07
C GLY A 39 5.98 30.91 -38.56
N HIS A 40 6.19 31.55 -37.42
CA HIS A 40 7.47 31.58 -36.73
C HIS A 40 7.48 30.64 -35.53
N VAL A 41 8.52 29.81 -35.43
CA VAL A 41 8.76 28.98 -34.25
C VAL A 41 9.25 29.86 -33.11
N ALA A 42 8.34 30.19 -32.19
CA ALA A 42 8.64 30.98 -31.00
C ALA A 42 9.41 30.17 -29.96
N ALA A 43 9.09 28.87 -29.81
CA ALA A 43 9.78 27.99 -28.87
C ALA A 43 9.68 26.50 -29.27
N ARG A 44 10.66 25.72 -28.81
CA ARG A 44 10.63 24.26 -28.83
C ARG A 44 10.89 23.72 -27.44
N VAL A 45 10.01 22.85 -26.95
CA VAL A 45 10.08 22.27 -25.62
C VAL A 45 10.06 20.76 -25.74
N THR A 46 11.11 20.09 -25.27
CA THR A 46 11.15 18.62 -25.21
C THR A 46 10.59 18.17 -23.86
N LEU A 47 9.49 17.41 -23.90
CA LEU A 47 8.92 16.76 -22.73
C LEU A 47 9.44 15.33 -22.62
N VAL A 48 10.11 15.03 -21.51
CA VAL A 48 10.46 13.67 -21.11
C VAL A 48 9.50 13.24 -20.02
N THR A 49 8.94 12.04 -20.17
CA THR A 49 8.01 11.45 -19.21
C THR A 49 8.72 10.32 -18.47
N ILE A 50 8.27 10.11 -17.23
CA ILE A 50 8.77 9.07 -16.33
C ILE A 50 7.64 8.13 -15.98
N ARG A 51 7.94 6.83 -15.93
CA ARG A 51 7.04 5.78 -15.48
C ARG A 51 7.72 4.97 -14.38
N VAL A 52 6.95 4.66 -13.36
CA VAL A 52 7.40 3.82 -12.25
C VAL A 52 6.48 2.62 -12.12
N SER A 53 7.05 1.44 -11.91
CA SER A 53 6.31 0.20 -11.69
C SER A 53 7.02 -0.71 -10.69
N ALA A 54 6.27 -1.67 -10.14
CA ALA A 54 6.77 -2.76 -9.33
C ALA A 54 6.32 -4.09 -9.93
N GLU A 55 7.21 -5.09 -9.87
CA GLU A 55 6.94 -6.45 -10.33
C GLU A 55 7.20 -7.46 -9.20
N PRO A 56 6.27 -8.38 -8.91
CA PRO A 56 4.98 -8.59 -9.58
C PRO A 56 3.94 -7.49 -9.29
N PRO A 57 3.02 -7.20 -10.24
CA PRO A 57 1.94 -6.24 -10.02
C PRO A 57 0.88 -6.84 -9.09
N GLY A 58 0.64 -6.19 -7.94
CA GLY A 58 -0.44 -6.53 -7.01
C GLY A 58 -0.01 -7.43 -5.84
N GLY A 59 -0.02 -6.86 -4.63
CA GLY A 59 0.04 -7.57 -3.35
C GLY A 59 1.31 -8.41 -3.14
N LEU A 60 2.30 -7.85 -2.44
CA LEU A 60 3.65 -8.42 -2.39
C LEU A 60 3.85 -9.33 -1.18
N SER A 61 4.05 -10.63 -1.36
CA SER A 61 4.34 -11.52 -0.22
C SER A 61 5.62 -11.07 0.52
N ARG A 62 5.61 -11.11 1.86
CA ARG A 62 6.70 -10.62 2.74
C ARG A 62 8.08 -11.20 2.38
N ASN A 63 8.12 -12.37 1.74
CA ASN A 63 9.33 -13.11 1.41
C ASN A 63 9.57 -13.28 -0.10
N GLN A 64 8.86 -12.55 -0.95
CA GLN A 64 9.06 -12.61 -2.40
C GLN A 64 9.92 -11.42 -2.85
N PRO A 65 10.91 -11.63 -3.73
CA PRO A 65 11.66 -10.52 -4.28
C PRO A 65 10.77 -9.64 -5.15
N VAL A 66 10.99 -8.33 -5.06
CA VAL A 66 10.25 -7.31 -5.80
C VAL A 66 11.22 -6.48 -6.61
N VAL A 67 10.90 -6.27 -7.88
CA VAL A 67 11.71 -5.43 -8.76
C VAL A 67 10.98 -4.12 -8.98
N LEU A 68 11.58 -3.03 -8.49
CA LEU A 68 11.13 -1.68 -8.80
C LEU A 68 11.79 -1.24 -10.11
N LYS A 69 10.99 -0.67 -11.02
CA LYS A 69 11.46 -0.16 -12.31
C LYS A 69 11.12 1.31 -12.43
N CYS A 70 12.12 2.10 -12.77
CA CYS A 70 11.97 3.51 -13.10
C CYS A 70 12.45 3.72 -14.53
N GLU A 71 11.54 4.09 -15.41
CA GLU A 71 11.74 4.18 -16.85
C GLU A 71 11.46 5.61 -17.32
N ILE A 72 12.29 6.11 -18.24
CA ILE A 72 12.07 7.37 -18.95
C ILE A 72 11.78 7.08 -20.43
N SER A 73 10.93 7.90 -21.05
CA SER A 73 10.53 7.67 -22.44
C SER A 73 11.66 7.87 -23.46
N ARG A 74 12.56 8.82 -23.18
CA ARG A 74 13.79 9.10 -23.94
C ARG A 74 14.69 9.99 -23.08
N GLY A 75 16.01 9.76 -23.10
CA GLY A 75 16.97 10.59 -22.38
C GLY A 75 17.16 11.97 -23.01
N ILE A 76 17.20 13.02 -22.18
CA ILE A 76 17.87 14.28 -22.52
C ILE A 76 19.25 14.20 -21.90
N ASP A 77 20.30 14.12 -22.70
CA ASP A 77 21.62 13.80 -22.17
C ASP A 77 22.29 14.95 -21.40
N PRO A 78 22.96 14.67 -20.27
CA PRO A 78 22.86 13.49 -19.39
C PRO A 78 21.76 13.63 -18.31
N VAL A 79 21.08 12.53 -17.97
CA VAL A 79 20.10 12.46 -16.87
C VAL A 79 20.59 11.53 -15.77
N THR A 80 20.38 11.84 -14.50
CA THR A 80 20.59 10.89 -13.40
C THR A 80 19.26 10.37 -12.89
N LEU A 81 19.05 9.06 -12.91
CA LEU A 81 17.95 8.40 -12.22
C LEU A 81 18.42 7.94 -10.85
N ALA A 82 17.56 8.10 -9.84
CA ALA A 82 17.84 7.58 -8.52
C ALA A 82 16.59 7.02 -7.83
N TRP A 83 16.81 5.96 -7.06
CA TRP A 83 15.84 5.37 -6.15
C TRP A 83 16.07 5.88 -4.75
N LEU A 84 15.03 6.49 -4.20
CA LEU A 84 14.97 6.93 -2.82
C LEU A 84 14.05 6.01 -2.03
N ARG A 85 14.52 5.58 -0.86
CA ARG A 85 13.67 4.97 0.15
C ARG A 85 13.12 6.06 1.07
N ILE A 86 11.82 6.15 1.21
CA ILE A 86 11.18 7.22 2.00
C ILE A 86 10.92 6.72 3.42
N LYS A 87 11.55 7.36 4.40
CA LYS A 87 11.35 7.11 5.84
C LYS A 87 11.10 8.42 6.57
N GLY A 88 9.98 8.52 7.29
CA GLY A 88 9.66 9.72 8.08
C GLY A 88 9.68 11.02 7.28
N GLY A 89 9.27 10.98 6.00
CA GLY A 89 9.29 12.12 5.09
C GLY A 89 10.66 12.47 4.49
N ARG A 90 11.73 11.73 4.81
CA ARG A 90 13.07 11.89 4.23
C ARG A 90 13.37 10.78 3.23
N GLY A 91 14.03 11.13 2.12
CA GLY A 91 14.50 10.18 1.13
C GLY A 91 15.96 9.77 1.38
N GLU A 92 16.19 8.48 1.57
CA GLU A 92 17.52 7.88 1.61
C GLU A 92 17.89 7.38 0.21
N LEU A 93 19.06 7.79 -0.30
CA LEU A 93 19.54 7.34 -1.61
C LEU A 93 19.98 5.87 -1.54
N VAL A 94 19.29 5.00 -2.30
CA VAL A 94 19.58 3.56 -2.34
C VAL A 94 20.34 3.16 -3.58
N LYS A 95 19.97 3.71 -4.74
CA LYS A 95 20.63 3.41 -6.02
C LYS A 95 20.54 4.61 -6.93
N GLN A 96 21.62 4.91 -7.66
CA GLN A 96 21.62 5.94 -8.70
C GLN A 96 22.39 5.47 -9.93
N GLU A 97 22.05 6.05 -11.07
CA GLU A 97 22.75 5.82 -12.31
C GLU A 97 22.61 7.02 -13.25
N VAL A 98 23.70 7.38 -13.92
CA VAL A 98 23.71 8.40 -14.96
C VAL A 98 23.38 7.73 -16.29
N LEU A 99 22.26 8.11 -16.87
CA LEU A 99 21.81 7.70 -18.19
C LEU A 99 22.36 8.65 -19.25
N THR A 100 22.93 8.06 -20.30
CA THR A 100 23.39 8.75 -21.49
C THR A 100 22.85 8.03 -22.72
N GLU A 101 22.60 8.77 -23.79
CA GLU A 101 22.13 8.35 -25.10
C GLU A 101 23.09 7.31 -25.68
N ARG A 102 24.40 7.49 -25.46
CA ARG A 102 25.44 6.52 -25.85
C ARG A 102 25.23 5.14 -25.23
N ALA A 103 24.72 5.06 -24.00
CA ALA A 103 24.45 3.80 -23.31
C ALA A 103 23.11 3.17 -23.73
N ALA A 104 22.28 3.87 -24.51
CA ALA A 104 20.92 3.47 -24.90
C ALA A 104 20.04 2.99 -23.73
N LYS A 105 20.36 3.43 -22.51
CA LYS A 105 19.72 2.96 -21.28
C LYS A 105 18.69 3.98 -20.84
N THR A 106 17.45 3.51 -20.68
CA THR A 106 16.29 4.34 -20.31
C THR A 106 15.67 3.94 -18.98
N MET A 107 16.21 2.93 -18.31
CA MET A 107 15.59 2.34 -17.12
C MET A 107 16.61 2.04 -16.01
N LEU A 108 16.22 2.36 -14.77
CA LEU A 108 16.91 1.99 -13.55
C LEU A 108 16.05 1.04 -12.72
N SER A 109 16.55 -0.19 -12.52
CA SER A 109 15.87 -1.20 -11.71
C SER A 109 16.51 -1.38 -10.34
N LEU A 110 15.70 -1.62 -9.31
CA LEU A 110 16.11 -1.96 -7.95
C LEU A 110 15.43 -3.25 -7.51
N THR A 111 16.22 -4.27 -7.16
CA THR A 111 15.70 -5.54 -6.65
C THR A 111 15.70 -5.53 -5.13
N LEU A 112 14.52 -5.70 -4.54
CA LEU A 112 14.31 -5.83 -3.10
C LEU A 112 14.19 -7.32 -2.77
N PRO A 113 15.07 -7.91 -1.96
CA PRO A 113 15.05 -9.35 -1.68
C PRO A 113 13.87 -9.76 -0.79
N SER A 114 13.43 -8.89 0.11
CA SER A 114 12.25 -9.09 0.95
C SER A 114 11.66 -7.74 1.33
N LEU A 115 10.34 -7.71 1.57
CA LEU A 115 9.65 -6.50 1.97
C LEU A 115 9.32 -6.51 3.44
N THR A 116 9.65 -5.42 4.10
CA THR A 116 9.29 -5.12 5.48
C THR A 116 8.40 -3.88 5.48
N GLU A 117 7.68 -3.67 6.58
CA GLU A 117 6.70 -2.59 6.70
C GLU A 117 7.35 -1.19 6.56
N ASP A 118 8.63 -1.06 6.91
CA ASP A 118 9.42 0.16 6.72
C ASP A 118 10.02 0.29 5.30
N GLN A 119 9.66 -0.60 4.37
CA GLN A 119 10.09 -0.63 2.96
C GLN A 119 8.93 -0.43 1.97
N LEU A 120 7.83 0.20 2.39
CA LEU A 120 6.66 0.35 1.52
C LEU A 120 6.62 1.65 0.72
N HIS A 121 7.47 2.62 1.06
CA HIS A 121 7.46 3.95 0.47
C HIS A 121 8.75 4.20 -0.29
N TRP A 122 8.62 4.34 -1.62
CA TRP A 122 9.74 4.56 -2.52
C TRP A 122 9.45 5.77 -3.40
N ALA A 123 10.50 6.37 -3.94
CA ALA A 123 10.36 7.36 -4.99
C ALA A 123 11.48 7.18 -6.02
N CYS A 124 11.12 7.26 -7.29
CA CYS A 124 12.12 7.50 -8.32
C CYS A 124 12.25 9.00 -8.54
N VAL A 125 13.49 9.50 -8.58
CA VAL A 125 13.80 10.89 -8.84
C VAL A 125 14.70 11.02 -10.05
N VAL A 126 14.56 12.15 -10.74
CA VAL A 126 15.25 12.47 -11.99
C VAL A 126 16.01 13.77 -11.80
N PHE A 127 17.32 13.77 -12.05
CA PHE A 127 18.15 14.96 -12.03
C PHE A 127 18.74 15.27 -13.40
N THR A 128 18.89 16.56 -13.70
CA THR A 128 19.73 17.05 -14.80
C THR A 128 20.83 17.91 -14.19
N GLY A 129 22.07 17.44 -14.23
CA GLY A 129 23.13 18.01 -13.39
C GLY A 129 22.75 17.90 -11.91
N SER A 130 22.71 19.03 -11.20
CA SER A 130 22.32 19.12 -9.78
C SER A 130 20.84 19.48 -9.55
N VAL A 131 20.05 19.62 -10.62
CA VAL A 131 18.66 20.11 -10.53
C VAL A 131 17.68 18.94 -10.53
N LEU A 132 16.85 18.85 -9.49
CA LEU A 132 15.74 17.91 -9.43
C LEU A 132 14.67 18.29 -10.47
N ARG A 133 14.38 17.39 -11.40
CA ARG A 133 13.39 17.61 -12.47
C ARG A 133 12.06 16.94 -12.21
N ALA A 134 12.08 15.74 -11.63
CA ALA A 134 10.87 14.98 -11.36
C ALA A 134 11.06 14.08 -10.15
N GLN A 135 9.96 13.83 -9.46
CA GLN A 135 9.84 12.85 -8.38
C GLN A 135 8.52 12.11 -8.54
N VAL A 136 8.59 10.79 -8.63
CA VAL A 136 7.42 9.92 -8.76
C VAL A 136 7.36 8.98 -7.56
N PRO A 137 6.37 9.14 -6.67
CA PRO A 137 6.20 8.25 -5.53
C PRO A 137 5.68 6.88 -5.99
N LEU A 138 6.11 5.84 -5.30
CA LEU A 138 5.65 4.47 -5.45
C LEU A 138 5.34 3.88 -4.07
N HIS A 139 4.08 3.53 -3.86
CA HIS A 139 3.60 2.89 -2.64
C HIS A 139 3.40 1.39 -2.90
N LEU A 140 4.04 0.57 -2.08
CA LEU A 140 3.91 -0.88 -2.10
C LEU A 140 2.91 -1.33 -1.04
N THR A 141 2.19 -2.41 -1.32
CA THR A 141 1.23 -3.01 -0.38
C THR A 141 1.63 -4.44 -0.05
N LEU A 142 1.64 -4.77 1.24
CA LEU A 142 1.77 -6.14 1.72
C LEU A 142 0.39 -6.81 1.76
N PRO A 143 0.27 -8.10 1.41
CA PRO A 143 -0.94 -8.85 1.59
C PRO A 143 -1.23 -8.95 3.08
N GLN A 144 -2.46 -8.68 3.45
CA GLN A 144 -2.95 -8.96 4.79
C GLN A 144 -2.92 -10.47 4.99
N THR A 145 -2.15 -10.96 5.96
CA THR A 145 -2.33 -12.33 6.42
C THR A 145 -3.76 -12.43 6.95
N PRO A 146 -4.60 -13.39 6.51
CA PRO A 146 -5.87 -13.63 7.18
C PRO A 146 -5.53 -13.87 8.65
N ILE A 147 -6.05 -13.01 9.52
CA ILE A 147 -5.92 -13.14 10.96
C ILE A 147 -6.47 -14.53 11.28
N LYS A 148 -5.60 -15.49 11.57
CA LYS A 148 -6.03 -16.69 12.29
C LYS A 148 -6.52 -16.16 13.62
N GLN A 149 -7.83 -15.96 13.77
CA GLN A 149 -8.46 -15.65 15.04
C GLN A 149 -8.24 -16.85 15.97
N GLY A 150 -7.05 -16.93 16.58
CA GLY A 150 -6.91 -17.65 17.83
C GLY A 150 -7.81 -16.93 18.83
N TRP A 151 -8.68 -17.67 19.52
CA TRP A 151 -9.54 -17.08 20.53
C TRP A 151 -8.70 -16.28 21.52
N SER A 152 -9.12 -15.03 21.76
CA SER A 152 -8.54 -14.20 22.81
C SER A 152 -8.52 -14.99 24.12
N THR A 153 -7.42 -14.91 24.86
CA THR A 153 -7.29 -15.52 26.19
C THR A 153 -8.44 -15.08 27.10
N GLU A 154 -8.94 -13.86 26.93
CA GLU A 154 -10.10 -13.36 27.65
C GLU A 154 -11.39 -14.13 27.32
N THR A 155 -11.62 -14.46 26.05
CA THR A 155 -12.76 -15.27 25.61
C THR A 155 -12.67 -16.69 26.18
N VAL A 156 -11.48 -17.28 26.18
CA VAL A 156 -11.24 -18.63 26.74
C VAL A 156 -11.53 -18.65 28.24
N VAL A 157 -11.02 -17.66 28.99
CA VAL A 157 -11.24 -17.56 30.44
C VAL A 157 -12.72 -17.39 30.76
N ARG A 158 -13.44 -16.54 30.02
CA ARG A 158 -14.89 -16.35 30.22
C ARG A 158 -15.68 -17.64 29.98
N VAL A 159 -15.38 -18.40 28.93
CA VAL A 159 -16.06 -19.67 28.63
C VAL A 159 -15.82 -20.71 29.74
N VAL A 160 -14.58 -20.83 30.22
CA VAL A 160 -14.23 -21.79 31.28
C VAL A 160 -14.94 -21.45 32.59
N ILE A 161 -14.98 -20.17 32.98
CA ILE A 161 -15.67 -19.74 34.20
C ILE A 161 -17.16 -20.07 34.14
N VAL A 162 -17.83 -19.78 33.00
CA VAL A 162 -19.26 -20.09 32.83
C VAL A 162 -19.50 -21.59 32.91
N ALA A 163 -18.65 -22.42 32.29
CA ALA A 163 -18.78 -23.87 32.33
C ALA A 163 -18.61 -24.45 33.75
N LEU A 164 -17.67 -23.92 34.54
CA LEU A 164 -17.47 -24.34 35.93
C LEU A 164 -18.64 -23.92 36.82
N ALA A 165 -19.19 -22.72 36.61
CA ALA A 165 -20.34 -22.24 37.36
C ALA A 165 -21.60 -23.08 37.08
N THR A 166 -21.85 -23.48 35.82
CA THR A 166 -22.98 -24.33 35.48
C THR A 166 -22.84 -25.75 36.05
N LEU A 167 -21.64 -26.34 35.98
CA LEU A 167 -21.35 -27.63 36.63
C LEU A 167 -21.56 -27.58 38.15
N GLY A 168 -21.06 -26.53 38.80
CA GLY A 168 -21.27 -26.32 40.24
C GLY A 168 -22.75 -26.21 40.60
N MET A 169 -23.52 -25.43 39.85
CA MET A 169 -24.96 -25.26 40.08
C MET A 169 -25.74 -26.56 39.90
N LEU A 170 -25.40 -27.37 38.89
CA LEU A 170 -26.02 -28.68 38.68
C LEU A 170 -25.72 -29.67 39.81
N LEU A 171 -24.51 -29.66 40.37
CA LEU A 171 -24.15 -30.49 41.52
C LEU A 171 -24.92 -30.09 42.78
N VAL A 172 -25.07 -28.79 43.05
CA VAL A 172 -25.85 -28.29 44.18
C VAL A 172 -27.32 -28.67 44.04
N LEU A 173 -27.90 -28.51 42.84
CA LEU A 173 -29.27 -28.97 42.57
C LEU A 173 -29.38 -30.48 42.81
N ARG A 174 -28.48 -31.29 42.26
CA ARG A 174 -28.53 -32.75 42.44
C ARG A 174 -28.43 -33.14 43.92
N TRP A 175 -27.59 -32.45 44.68
CA TRP A 175 -27.46 -32.65 46.12
C TRP A 175 -28.75 -32.25 46.85
N TYR A 176 -29.29 -31.07 46.56
CA TYR A 176 -30.54 -30.58 47.14
C TYR A 176 -31.72 -31.53 46.87
N TRP A 177 -31.87 -31.98 45.63
CA TRP A 177 -32.87 -32.97 45.23
C TRP A 177 -32.65 -34.34 45.89
N SER A 178 -31.41 -34.71 46.22
CA SER A 178 -31.13 -35.95 46.95
C SER A 178 -31.47 -35.83 48.45
N TRP A 179 -31.25 -34.65 49.03
CA TRP A 179 -31.52 -34.36 50.43
C TRP A 179 -33.02 -34.27 50.72
N THR A 180 -33.78 -33.57 49.87
CA THR A 180 -35.25 -33.51 49.97
C THR A 180 -35.89 -34.89 49.82
N ARG A 181 -35.36 -35.74 48.93
CA ARG A 181 -35.85 -37.11 48.75
C ARG A 181 -35.63 -37.99 49.98
N ARG A 182 -34.58 -37.74 50.77
CA ARG A 182 -34.32 -38.46 52.03
C ARG A 182 -35.28 -38.04 53.15
N GLN A 183 -35.65 -36.77 53.24
CA GLN A 183 -36.64 -36.31 54.23
C GLN A 183 -38.06 -36.80 53.92
N ALA A 184 -38.40 -37.00 52.65
CA ALA A 184 -39.69 -37.57 52.26
C ALA A 184 -39.83 -39.08 52.55
N SER A 185 -38.78 -39.76 53.02
CA SER A 185 -38.78 -41.21 53.29
C SER A 185 -38.83 -41.59 54.78
N GLU A 186 -39.15 -40.65 55.68
CA GLU A 186 -39.35 -40.96 57.10
C GLU A 186 -40.84 -41.30 57.34
N PRO A 187 -41.21 -42.56 57.66
CA PRO A 187 -42.60 -42.93 57.94
C PRO A 187 -42.97 -42.54 59.37
N GLU A 188 -44.10 -41.84 59.51
CA GLU A 188 -44.77 -41.58 60.77
C GLU A 188 -45.13 -42.91 61.44
N SER A 189 -44.39 -43.27 62.50
CA SER A 189 -44.63 -44.45 63.32
C SER A 189 -45.80 -44.23 64.27
N ALA A 190 -46.81 -45.10 64.15
CA ALA A 190 -48.00 -45.21 64.96
C ALA A 190 -47.76 -45.31 66.48
N GLN A 191 -48.69 -44.74 67.26
CA GLN A 191 -48.86 -45.00 68.70
C GLN A 191 -49.99 -46.03 68.94
N PRO A 192 -49.95 -46.80 70.05
CA PRO A 192 -50.72 -48.03 70.24
C PRO A 192 -52.10 -47.83 70.90
N GLU A 193 -52.95 -48.85 70.73
CA GLU A 193 -54.28 -49.07 71.33
C GLU A 193 -54.27 -49.17 72.87
N GLU A 194 -55.35 -48.69 73.50
CA GLU A 194 -55.83 -49.06 74.85
C GLU A 194 -56.97 -50.08 74.74
#